data_AF-A0A154QDZ2-F1
#
_entry.id   AF-A0A154QDZ2-F1
#
_cell.length_a   1.000
_cell.length_b   1.000
_cell.length_c   1.000
_cell.angle_alpha   90.00
_cell.angle_beta   90.00
_cell.angle_gamma   90.00
#
_symmetry.space_group_name_H-M   'P 1'
#
loop_
_entity.id
_entity.type
_entity.pdbx_description
1 polymer ?
#
loop_
_entity_poly.entity_id
_entity_poly.type
_entity_poly.pdbx_seq_one_letter_code
_entity_poly.pdbx_strand_id
1 'polypeptide(L)'
;MRWRLAQPLRDGISIVAMSGRRLFELTRGATLMLNPNIDAVALYPPEITAILEGRELGYFAQQEPIDNEVILAGPPSVSTNEVDEVLRELFEQEGTVRAAYLAEVNTQSNKPEEFILLGIVAASVAKERLLQLVTLALKTKSPRMDLPLSIAFFTPDEALPDICHRGIQFYGT
;
A
#
# COMPACT_ATOMS: atom_id res chain seq x y z
N MET A 1 22.89 -36.52 -1.39
CA MET A 1 22.22 -35.61 -0.45
C MET A 1 22.61 -36.03 0.97
N ARG A 2 23.45 -35.27 1.68
CA ARG A 2 23.94 -35.60 3.04
C ARG A 2 23.02 -34.95 4.07
N TRP A 3 22.21 -35.74 4.75
CA TRP A 3 21.43 -35.28 5.90
C TRP A 3 22.38 -34.93 7.05
N ARG A 4 22.19 -33.76 7.69
CA ARG A 4 22.82 -33.44 8.99
C ARG A 4 21.86 -33.82 10.11
N LEU A 5 22.41 -34.34 11.20
CA LEU A 5 21.66 -34.59 12.43
C LEU A 5 21.22 -33.24 13.03
N ALA A 6 19.92 -33.06 13.20
CA ALA A 6 19.38 -31.95 13.98
C ALA A 6 19.53 -32.26 15.48
N GLN A 7 19.90 -31.26 16.27
CA GLN A 7 19.87 -31.40 17.72
C GLN A 7 18.43 -31.65 18.19
N PRO A 8 18.20 -32.57 19.14
CA PRO A 8 16.88 -32.79 19.70
C PRO A 8 16.41 -31.54 20.46
N LEU A 9 15.17 -31.11 20.19
CA LEU A 9 14.50 -30.04 20.94
C LEU A 9 14.32 -30.51 22.38
N ARG A 10 15.11 -29.97 23.31
CA ARG A 10 15.12 -30.35 24.74
C ARG A 10 13.94 -29.77 25.50
N ASP A 11 13.37 -28.67 24.99
CA ASP A 11 12.14 -28.08 25.50
C ASP A 11 10.98 -28.54 24.62
N GLY A 12 9.94 -29.08 25.23
CA GLY A 12 8.80 -29.66 24.53
C GLY A 12 8.17 -28.67 23.56
N ILE A 13 7.86 -29.14 22.35
CA ILE A 13 7.12 -28.36 21.36
C ILE A 13 5.64 -28.43 21.73
N SER A 14 5.02 -27.27 21.95
CA SER A 14 3.56 -27.18 22.02
C SER A 14 3.01 -26.93 20.62
N ILE A 15 2.22 -27.86 20.11
CA ILE A 15 1.55 -27.76 18.82
C ILE A 15 0.08 -27.43 19.09
N VAL A 16 -0.40 -26.32 18.52
CA VAL A 16 -1.82 -25.95 18.58
C VAL A 16 -2.43 -26.13 17.20
N ALA A 17 -3.35 -27.10 17.07
CA ALA A 17 -4.18 -27.22 15.88
C ALA A 17 -5.35 -26.24 15.99
N MET A 18 -5.51 -25.37 14.98
CA MET A 18 -6.66 -24.46 14.88
C MET A 18 -7.00 -24.20 13.41
N SER A 19 -8.21 -23.72 13.16
CA SER A 19 -8.59 -23.25 11.83
C SER A 19 -7.93 -21.89 11.53
N GLY A 20 -7.73 -21.58 10.25
CA GLY A 20 -7.21 -20.27 9.82
C GLY A 20 -8.11 -19.12 10.30
N ARG A 21 -9.44 -19.29 10.27
CA ARG A 21 -10.37 -18.32 10.85
C ARG A 21 -10.09 -18.06 12.32
N ARG A 22 -9.85 -19.10 13.12
CA ARG A 22 -9.54 -18.95 14.55
C ARG A 22 -8.21 -18.22 14.78
N LEU A 23 -7.21 -18.48 13.94
CA LEU A 23 -5.94 -17.74 13.96
C LEU A 23 -6.17 -16.23 13.71
N PHE A 24 -6.97 -15.87 12.71
CA PHE A 24 -7.31 -14.48 12.40
C PHE A 24 -8.13 -13.81 13.51
N GLU A 25 -9.08 -14.53 14.12
CA GLU A 25 -9.82 -14.00 15.29
C GLU A 25 -8.89 -13.67 16.46
N LEU A 26 -7.92 -14.55 16.75
CA LEU A 26 -6.96 -14.36 17.84
C LEU A 26 -5.96 -13.23 17.57
N THR A 27 -5.79 -12.85 16.31
CA THR A 27 -4.82 -11.82 15.87
C THR A 27 -5.49 -10.51 15.48
N ARG A 28 -6.81 -10.38 15.69
CA ARG A 28 -7.55 -9.14 15.42
C ARG A 28 -6.93 -7.98 16.19
N GLY A 29 -6.61 -6.90 15.47
CA GLY A 29 -5.96 -5.71 16.05
C GLY A 29 -4.43 -5.79 16.09
N ALA A 30 -3.82 -6.94 15.77
CA ALA A 30 -2.37 -7.11 15.68
C ALA A 30 -1.91 -7.30 14.23
N THR A 31 -0.63 -7.03 13.96
CA THR A 31 -0.01 -7.45 12.69
C THR A 31 0.38 -8.92 12.79
N LEU A 32 -0.10 -9.75 11.87
CA LEU A 32 0.21 -11.17 11.82
C LEU A 32 1.30 -11.43 10.80
N MET A 33 2.44 -11.94 11.24
CA MET A 33 3.56 -12.35 10.39
C MET A 33 3.50 -13.86 10.13
N LEU A 34 3.28 -14.29 8.88
CA LEU A 34 3.12 -15.72 8.55
C LEU A 34 4.44 -16.45 8.33
N ASN A 35 5.46 -15.78 7.81
CA ASN A 35 6.80 -16.37 7.59
C ASN A 35 7.90 -15.35 7.91
N PRO A 36 8.33 -15.22 9.17
CA PRO A 36 9.29 -14.19 9.56
C PRO A 36 10.72 -14.41 9.04
N ASN A 37 11.04 -15.56 8.44
CA ASN A 37 12.42 -15.97 8.17
C ASN A 37 12.92 -15.74 6.73
N ILE A 38 12.03 -15.59 5.76
CA ILE A 38 12.39 -15.52 4.33
C ILE A 38 11.63 -14.40 3.65
N ASP A 39 10.35 -14.65 3.35
CA ASP A 39 9.45 -13.70 2.70
C ASP A 39 8.42 -13.29 3.74
N ALA A 40 8.76 -12.28 4.53
CA ALA A 40 7.92 -11.75 5.60
C ALA A 40 6.55 -11.31 5.05
N VAL A 41 5.59 -12.24 5.02
CA VAL A 41 4.20 -11.94 4.68
C VAL A 41 3.52 -11.42 5.94
N ALA A 42 3.31 -10.10 5.98
CA ALA A 42 2.55 -9.42 7.00
C ALA A 42 1.08 -9.27 6.56
N LEU A 43 0.17 -9.56 7.48
CA LEU A 43 -1.23 -9.14 7.40
C LEU A 43 -1.47 -8.06 8.44
N TYR A 44 -1.86 -6.89 8.00
CA TYR A 44 -2.16 -5.77 8.88
C TYR A 44 -3.57 -5.92 9.48
N PRO A 45 -3.86 -5.31 10.64
CA PRO A 45 -5.16 -5.44 11.31
C PRO A 45 -6.40 -5.19 10.42
N PRO A 46 -6.39 -4.22 9.49
CA PRO A 46 -7.49 -3.99 8.55
C PRO A 46 -7.72 -5.16 7.58
N GLU A 47 -6.65 -5.81 7.11
CA GLU A 47 -6.74 -6.98 6.22
C GLU A 47 -7.27 -8.20 6.97
N ILE A 48 -6.83 -8.42 8.21
CA ILE A 48 -7.38 -9.48 9.07
C ILE A 48 -8.88 -9.27 9.25
N THR A 49 -9.31 -8.02 9.44
CA THR A 49 -10.73 -7.68 9.56
C THR A 49 -11.48 -7.98 8.26
N ALA A 50 -10.94 -7.57 7.12
CA ALA A 50 -11.52 -7.85 5.80
C ALA A 50 -11.66 -9.37 5.54
N ILE A 51 -10.63 -10.16 5.83
CA ILE A 51 -10.66 -11.63 5.70
C ILE A 51 -11.76 -12.24 6.58
N LEU A 52 -11.86 -11.79 7.84
CA LEU A 52 -12.86 -12.32 8.78
C LEU A 52 -14.29 -12.00 8.33
N GLU A 53 -14.48 -10.84 7.68
CA GLU A 53 -15.75 -10.36 7.10
C GLU A 53 -16.05 -10.94 5.71
N GLY A 54 -15.10 -11.66 5.10
CA GLY A 54 -15.25 -12.20 3.75
C GLY A 54 -15.16 -11.14 2.64
N ARG A 55 -14.53 -10.00 2.92
CA ARG A 55 -14.23 -8.96 1.93
C ARG A 55 -12.96 -9.28 1.16
N GLU A 56 -12.88 -8.77 -0.07
CA GLU A 56 -11.65 -8.84 -0.86
C GLU A 56 -10.55 -7.95 -0.23
N LEU A 57 -9.30 -8.38 -0.38
CA LEU A 57 -8.14 -7.58 -0.01
C LEU A 57 -7.77 -6.60 -1.12
N GLY A 58 -7.01 -5.57 -0.75
CA GLY A 58 -6.33 -4.74 -1.73
C GLY A 58 -5.37 -5.57 -2.60
N TYR A 59 -5.19 -5.15 -3.85
CA TYR A 59 -4.18 -5.71 -4.74
C TYR A 59 -3.43 -4.57 -5.41
N PHE A 60 -2.12 -4.72 -5.53
CA PHE A 60 -1.26 -3.83 -6.29
C PHE A 60 -0.17 -4.64 -7.01
N ALA A 61 0.26 -4.14 -8.15
CA ALA A 61 1.43 -4.64 -8.86
C ALA A 61 2.57 -3.62 -8.70
N GLN A 62 3.79 -4.12 -8.50
CA GLN A 62 4.96 -3.25 -8.59
C GLN A 62 5.20 -2.92 -10.06
N GLN A 63 5.31 -1.63 -10.38
CA GLN A 63 5.78 -1.16 -11.68
C GLN A 63 7.30 -1.02 -11.63
N GLU A 64 7.97 -1.32 -12.74
CA GLU A 64 9.40 -1.00 -12.88
C GLU A 64 9.60 0.52 -12.80
N PRO A 65 10.76 1.00 -12.30
CA PRO A 65 11.06 2.42 -12.30
C PRO A 65 10.95 3.00 -13.71
N ILE A 66 10.25 4.13 -13.85
CA ILE A 66 10.21 4.89 -15.09
C ILE A 66 11.55 5.62 -15.22
N ASP A 67 12.55 4.95 -15.79
CA ASP A 67 13.89 5.48 -15.98
C ASP A 67 14.09 5.90 -17.46
N ASN A 68 14.69 7.07 -17.67
CA ASN A 68 15.02 7.63 -18.99
C ASN A 68 13.85 8.03 -19.92
N GLU A 69 12.62 8.19 -19.42
CA GLU A 69 11.48 8.66 -20.21
C GLU A 69 11.17 10.14 -19.97
N VAL A 70 10.74 10.87 -21.01
CA VAL A 70 10.21 12.23 -20.83
C VAL A 70 8.83 12.10 -20.19
N ILE A 71 8.71 12.57 -18.95
CA ILE A 71 7.46 12.55 -18.20
C ILE A 71 6.83 13.94 -18.25
N LEU A 72 5.59 14.00 -18.73
CA LEU A 72 4.74 15.18 -18.58
C LEU A 72 3.85 14.96 -17.36
N ALA A 73 3.76 15.98 -16.52
CA ALA A 73 2.91 15.94 -15.34
C ALA A 73 2.21 17.27 -15.11
N GLY A 74 0.98 17.20 -14.61
CA GLY A 74 0.15 18.34 -14.28
C GLY A 74 -1.00 17.98 -13.34
N PRO A 75 -1.89 18.93 -13.04
CA PRO A 75 -3.11 18.65 -12.30
C PRO A 75 -3.99 17.65 -13.06
N PRO A 76 -4.76 16.79 -12.36
CA PRO A 76 -5.73 15.89 -12.98
C PRO A 76 -6.68 16.62 -13.93
N SER A 77 -6.77 16.13 -15.17
CA SER A 77 -7.73 16.57 -16.18
C SER A 77 -9.07 15.85 -16.04
N VAL A 78 -9.05 14.65 -15.43
CA VAL A 78 -10.21 13.85 -15.05
C VAL A 78 -10.62 14.10 -13.59
N SER A 79 -11.88 13.80 -13.27
CA SER A 79 -12.38 13.95 -11.90
C SER A 79 -11.73 12.96 -10.93
N THR A 80 -11.16 13.45 -9.84
CA THR A 80 -10.61 12.62 -8.74
C THR A 80 -11.42 12.69 -7.45
N ASN A 81 -12.51 13.46 -7.41
CA ASN A 81 -13.26 13.78 -6.18
C ASN A 81 -13.60 12.57 -5.29
N GLU A 82 -14.09 11.45 -5.85
CA GLU A 82 -14.43 10.26 -5.07
C GLU A 82 -13.18 9.58 -4.47
N VAL A 83 -12.05 9.60 -5.21
CA VAL A 83 -10.77 9.09 -4.72
C VAL A 83 -10.24 10.01 -3.62
N ASP A 84 -10.30 11.33 -3.84
CA ASP A 84 -9.90 12.33 -2.86
C ASP A 84 -10.66 12.12 -1.54
N GLU A 85 -11.98 11.97 -1.58
CA GLU A 85 -12.83 11.75 -0.39
C GLU A 85 -12.41 10.48 0.37
N VAL A 86 -12.30 9.35 -0.33
CA VAL A 86 -11.90 8.07 0.28
C VAL A 86 -10.52 8.16 0.93
N LEU A 87 -9.56 8.78 0.24
CA LEU A 87 -8.19 8.88 0.73
C LEU A 87 -8.05 9.91 1.85
N ARG A 88 -8.81 11.00 1.83
CA ARG A 88 -8.85 11.98 2.94
C ARG A 88 -9.37 11.34 4.21
N GLU A 89 -10.51 10.65 4.14
CA GLU A 89 -11.07 9.92 5.29
C GLU A 89 -10.06 8.93 5.88
N LEU A 90 -9.34 8.20 5.03
CA LEU A 90 -8.27 7.29 5.45
C LEU A 90 -7.12 8.05 6.11
N PHE A 91 -6.60 9.10 5.48
CA PHE A 91 -5.42 9.81 5.96
C PHE A 91 -5.70 10.63 7.23
N GLU A 92 -6.93 11.08 7.47
CA GLU A 92 -7.34 11.68 8.74
C GLU A 92 -7.25 10.70 9.92
N GLN A 93 -7.47 9.41 9.67
CA GLN A 93 -7.33 8.35 10.68
C GLN A 93 -5.87 7.88 10.81
N GLU A 94 -5.04 8.17 9.81
CA GLU A 94 -3.67 7.67 9.69
C GLU A 94 -2.63 8.77 9.95
N GLY A 95 -2.30 8.99 11.23
CA GLY A 95 -1.34 10.02 11.67
C GLY A 95 0.11 9.87 11.16
N THR A 96 0.39 8.85 10.34
CA THR A 96 1.70 8.66 9.69
C THR A 96 1.83 9.40 8.35
N VAL A 97 0.71 9.81 7.74
CA VAL A 97 0.71 10.56 6.48
C VAL A 97 0.92 12.04 6.76
N ARG A 98 1.90 12.67 6.10
CA ARG A 98 2.22 14.10 6.27
C ARG A 98 1.54 14.96 5.22
N ALA A 99 1.57 14.50 3.97
CA ALA A 99 0.94 15.15 2.84
C ALA A 99 0.62 14.11 1.76
N ALA A 100 -0.35 14.41 0.90
CA ALA A 100 -0.62 13.61 -0.27
C ALA A 100 -0.98 14.47 -1.49
N TYR A 101 -0.52 14.00 -2.65
CA TYR A 101 -0.59 14.70 -3.92
C TYR A 101 -1.22 13.81 -4.97
N LEU A 102 -1.99 14.41 -5.88
CA LEU A 102 -2.46 13.78 -7.10
C LEU A 102 -1.91 14.55 -8.30
N ALA A 103 -1.26 13.84 -9.21
CA ALA A 103 -0.79 14.39 -10.48
C ALA A 103 -1.23 13.47 -11.60
N GLU A 104 -1.69 14.02 -12.72
CA GLU A 104 -1.83 13.25 -13.95
C GLU A 104 -0.47 13.19 -14.63
N VAL A 105 -0.12 12.00 -15.09
CA VAL A 105 1.18 11.67 -15.65
C VAL A 105 0.98 11.06 -17.01
N ASN A 106 1.73 11.57 -17.97
CA ASN A 106 1.78 11.07 -19.32
C ASN A 106 3.23 10.72 -19.68
N THR A 107 3.50 9.44 -19.92
CA THR A 107 4.84 8.98 -20.31
C THR A 107 5.01 9.11 -21.82
N GLN A 108 6.06 9.81 -22.24
CA GLN A 108 6.38 9.96 -23.67
C GLN A 108 7.41 8.90 -24.06
N SER A 109 6.98 7.64 -24.05
CA SER A 109 7.82 6.48 -24.34
C SER A 109 7.36 5.73 -25.61
N ASN A 110 7.98 4.59 -25.90
CA ASN A 110 7.54 3.70 -26.97
C ASN A 110 6.13 3.13 -26.72
N LYS A 111 5.66 3.15 -25.46
CA LYS A 111 4.30 2.80 -25.06
C LYS A 111 3.78 3.89 -24.12
N PRO A 112 3.22 4.97 -24.67
CA PRO A 112 2.69 6.05 -23.86
C PRO A 112 1.60 5.52 -22.93
N GLU A 113 1.74 5.85 -21.65
CA GLU A 113 0.77 5.54 -20.61
C GLU A 113 0.31 6.83 -19.96
N GLU A 114 -0.99 6.88 -19.65
CA GLU A 114 -1.61 7.99 -18.94
C GLU A 114 -2.26 7.45 -17.67
N PHE A 115 -1.91 8.04 -16.53
CA PHE A 115 -2.35 7.57 -15.21
C PHE A 115 -2.33 8.71 -14.20
N ILE A 116 -3.05 8.51 -13.09
CA ILE A 116 -2.97 9.36 -11.91
C ILE A 116 -1.90 8.81 -10.98
N LEU A 117 -0.94 9.65 -10.59
CA LEU A 117 0.02 9.37 -9.54
C LEU A 117 -0.49 9.89 -8.20
N LEU A 118 -0.72 8.97 -7.26
CA LEU A 118 -0.87 9.26 -5.84
C LEU A 118 0.50 9.29 -5.16
N GLY A 119 0.98 10.49 -4.85
CA GLY A 119 2.19 10.69 -4.06
C GLY A 119 1.86 10.80 -2.57
N ILE A 120 2.40 9.90 -1.74
CA ILE A 120 2.16 9.89 -0.29
C ILE A 120 3.46 10.21 0.44
N VAL A 121 3.45 11.25 1.27
CA VAL A 121 4.59 11.61 2.12
C VAL A 121 4.44 10.95 3.49
N ALA A 122 5.30 9.97 3.78
CA ALA A 122 5.26 9.22 5.03
C ALA A 122 6.65 8.62 5.36
N ALA A 123 6.88 8.31 6.64
CA ALA A 123 8.11 7.63 7.06
C ALA A 123 8.25 6.27 6.37
N SER A 124 9.49 5.87 6.03
CA SER A 124 9.73 4.64 5.25
C SER A 124 9.17 3.37 5.90
N VAL A 125 9.14 3.33 7.24
CA VAL A 125 8.59 2.20 8.02
C VAL A 125 7.08 2.03 7.87
N ALA A 126 6.36 3.04 7.38
CA ALA A 126 4.91 3.00 7.22
C ALA A 126 4.47 2.63 5.78
N LYS A 127 5.38 2.59 4.81
CA LYS A 127 5.06 2.47 3.37
C LYS A 127 4.21 1.25 3.05
N GLU A 128 4.64 0.07 3.47
CA GLU A 128 3.95 -1.19 3.17
C GLU A 128 2.54 -1.22 3.78
N ARG A 129 2.42 -0.88 5.06
CA ARG A 129 1.13 -0.78 5.75
C ARG A 129 0.18 0.21 5.08
N LEU A 130 0.68 1.39 4.70
CA LEU A 130 -0.11 2.41 4.02
C LEU A 130 -0.54 1.96 2.63
N LEU A 131 0.32 1.26 1.90
CA LEU A 131 -0.03 0.69 0.60
C LEU A 131 -1.18 -0.31 0.72
N GLN A 132 -1.13 -1.19 1.72
CA GLN A 132 -2.23 -2.13 1.98
C GLN A 132 -3.52 -1.42 2.39
N LEU A 133 -3.42 -0.41 3.26
CA LEU A 133 -4.56 0.40 3.68
C LEU A 133 -5.23 1.14 2.54
N VAL A 134 -4.45 1.82 1.70
CA VAL A 134 -4.94 2.56 0.54
C VAL A 134 -5.63 1.61 -0.42
N THR A 135 -4.99 0.51 -0.79
CA THR A 135 -5.56 -0.45 -1.74
C THR A 135 -6.82 -1.12 -1.18
N LEU A 136 -6.85 -1.45 0.12
CA LEU A 136 -8.04 -1.98 0.78
C LEU A 136 -9.19 -0.95 0.82
N ALA A 137 -8.90 0.32 1.12
CA ALA A 137 -9.90 1.39 1.16
C ALA A 137 -10.51 1.64 -0.22
N LEU A 138 -9.67 1.78 -1.25
CA LEU A 138 -10.09 1.94 -2.64
C LEU A 138 -10.90 0.74 -3.11
N LYS A 139 -10.48 -0.48 -2.78
CA LYS A 139 -11.22 -1.69 -3.14
C LYS A 139 -12.58 -1.78 -2.44
N THR A 140 -12.64 -1.41 -1.16
CA THR A 140 -13.86 -1.46 -0.35
C THR A 140 -14.89 -0.42 -0.79
N LYS A 141 -14.45 0.81 -1.07
CA LYS A 141 -15.32 1.92 -1.46
C LYS A 141 -15.59 1.95 -2.97
N SER A 142 -14.70 1.36 -3.76
CA SER A 142 -14.75 1.31 -5.23
C SER A 142 -15.07 2.67 -5.86
N PRO A 143 -14.30 3.74 -5.54
CA PRO A 143 -14.54 5.05 -6.13
C PRO A 143 -14.34 4.99 -7.64
N ARG A 144 -15.08 5.81 -8.38
CA ARG A 144 -14.91 5.92 -9.83
C ARG A 144 -13.52 6.49 -10.15
N MET A 145 -12.82 5.83 -11.09
CA MET A 145 -11.58 6.33 -11.67
C MET A 145 -11.62 6.18 -13.18
N ASP A 146 -11.42 7.28 -13.90
CA ASP A 146 -11.38 7.27 -15.37
C ASP A 146 -9.96 6.97 -15.91
N LEU A 147 -8.94 7.06 -15.06
CA LEU A 147 -7.55 6.71 -15.36
C LEU A 147 -6.99 5.71 -14.31
N PRO A 148 -6.00 4.88 -14.68
CA PRO A 148 -5.29 4.03 -13.71
C PRO A 148 -4.64 4.84 -12.59
N LEU A 149 -4.52 4.26 -11.39
CA LEU A 149 -3.87 4.89 -10.25
C LEU A 149 -2.55 4.18 -9.93
N SER A 150 -1.46 4.93 -9.97
CA SER A 150 -0.14 4.51 -9.48
C SER A 150 0.16 5.17 -8.15
N ILE A 151 0.87 4.48 -7.25
CA ILE A 151 1.14 4.96 -5.89
C ILE A 151 2.66 5.06 -5.69
N ALA A 152 3.13 6.21 -5.23
CA ALA A 152 4.52 6.44 -4.85
C ALA A 152 4.62 6.97 -3.41
N PHE A 153 5.71 6.63 -2.72
CA PHE A 153 5.98 7.06 -1.36
C PHE A 153 7.26 7.88 -1.26
N PHE A 154 7.15 9.04 -0.63
CA PHE A 154 8.26 9.97 -0.39
C PHE A 154 8.51 10.10 1.10
N THR A 155 9.78 10.23 1.50
CA THR A 155 10.12 10.45 2.91
C THR A 155 10.02 11.96 3.23
N PRO A 156 9.64 12.35 4.46
CA PRO A 156 9.48 13.77 4.80
C PRO A 156 10.78 14.58 4.79
N ASP A 157 11.93 13.92 4.90
CA ASP A 157 13.25 14.55 5.02
C ASP A 157 13.93 14.78 3.66
N GLU A 158 13.34 14.27 2.58
CA GLU A 158 13.83 14.40 1.21
C GLU A 158 13.08 15.50 0.45
N ALA A 159 13.75 16.12 -0.51
CA ALA A 159 13.07 17.04 -1.42
C ALA A 159 12.00 16.30 -2.22
N LEU A 160 10.78 16.86 -2.24
CA LEU A 160 9.70 16.29 -3.04
C LEU A 160 10.05 16.39 -4.53
N PRO A 161 9.78 15.35 -5.33
CA PRO A 161 10.03 15.43 -6.76
C PRO A 161 9.10 16.46 -7.43
N ASP A 162 9.57 17.07 -8.52
CA ASP A 162 8.84 18.11 -9.27
C ASP A 162 7.40 17.73 -9.65
N ILE A 163 7.14 16.43 -9.84
CA ILE A 163 5.80 15.92 -10.14
C ILE A 163 4.76 16.27 -9.06
N CYS A 164 5.15 16.28 -7.79
CA CYS A 164 4.30 16.67 -6.68
C CYS A 164 3.95 18.15 -6.73
N HIS A 165 4.89 18.99 -7.18
CA HIS A 165 4.68 20.43 -7.33
C HIS A 165 3.82 20.80 -8.55
N ARG A 166 3.69 19.91 -9.53
CA ARG A 166 2.86 20.09 -10.71
C ARG A 166 1.44 19.56 -10.55
N GLY A 167 1.20 18.72 -9.55
CA GLY A 167 -0.12 18.17 -9.22
C GLY A 167 -0.91 19.06 -8.25
N ILE A 168 -1.89 18.43 -7.59
CA ILE A 168 -2.71 19.03 -6.53
C ILE A 168 -2.33 18.37 -5.20
N GLN A 169 -1.95 19.18 -4.22
CA GLN A 169 -1.90 18.73 -2.83
C GLN A 169 -3.32 18.69 -2.29
N PHE A 170 -3.81 17.48 -1.98
CA PHE A 170 -5.14 17.33 -1.44
C PHE A 170 -5.09 17.14 0.08
N TYR A 171 -4.13 16.40 0.62
CA TYR A 171 -4.01 16.18 2.07
C TYR A 171 -2.72 16.78 2.64
N GLY A 172 -2.78 17.19 3.91
CA GLY A 172 -1.66 17.80 4.63
C GLY A 172 -1.48 19.28 4.32
N THR A 173 -0.75 19.98 5.19
CA THR A 173 -0.37 21.39 5.02
C THR A 173 1.06 21.49 4.50
#